data_AF-A0AAE2BVW6-F1
#
_entry.id   AF-A0AAE2BVW6-F1
#
_cell.length_a   1.000
_cell.length_b   1.000
_cell.length_c   1.000
_cell.angle_alpha   90.00
_cell.angle_beta   90.00
_cell.angle_gamma   90.00
#
_symmetry.space_group_name_H-M   'P 1'
#
loop_
_entity.id
_entity.type
_entity.pdbx_description
1 polymer ?
#
loop_
_entity_poly.entity_id
_entity_poly.type
_entity_poly.pdbx_seq_one_letter_code
_entity_poly.pdbx_strand_id
1 'polypeptide(L)'
;MHSARAGFKSISLLFVLVPTCVFVIYVHGQKITYFLRPLWESPPKPFHERPHYYHENVSMENLCKLHGWGIREYPRRVYDAVLFSNEVDILKIRWKELYPYVTEFVLLESNSTFTGLPKPFAFSNFGINLNLWSLD
;
A
#
# COMPACT_ATOMS: atom_id res chain seq x y z
N MET A 1 -23.91 -38.02 -44.34
CA MET A 1 -24.73 -37.90 -43.12
C MET A 1 -23.96 -38.09 -41.80
N HIS A 2 -22.62 -38.23 -41.80
CA HIS A 2 -21.83 -38.31 -40.56
C HIS A 2 -21.30 -36.94 -40.05
N SER A 3 -21.11 -35.95 -40.94
CA SER A 3 -20.57 -34.63 -40.59
C SER A 3 -21.53 -33.74 -39.76
N ALA A 4 -22.83 -33.78 -40.04
CA ALA A 4 -23.82 -32.93 -39.36
C ALA A 4 -24.07 -33.36 -37.88
N ARG A 5 -23.94 -34.66 -37.59
CA ARG A 5 -24.11 -35.22 -36.24
C ARG A 5 -22.92 -34.88 -35.33
N ALA A 6 -21.74 -34.69 -35.90
CA ALA A 6 -20.55 -34.22 -35.18
C ALA A 6 -20.68 -32.73 -34.80
N GLY A 7 -21.19 -31.88 -35.71
CA GLY A 7 -21.40 -30.45 -35.47
C GLY A 7 -22.38 -30.17 -34.32
N PHE A 8 -23.53 -30.87 -34.28
CA PHE A 8 -24.51 -30.70 -33.21
C PHE A 8 -23.98 -31.10 -31.82
N LYS A 9 -23.22 -32.20 -31.74
CA LYS A 9 -22.57 -32.65 -30.50
C LYS A 9 -21.49 -31.67 -30.04
N SER A 10 -20.70 -31.13 -30.97
CA SER A 10 -19.71 -30.09 -30.69
C SER A 10 -20.34 -28.81 -30.15
N ILE A 11 -21.45 -28.38 -30.74
CA ILE A 11 -22.19 -27.18 -30.28
C ILE A 11 -22.73 -27.41 -28.86
N SER A 12 -23.37 -28.56 -28.61
CA SER A 12 -23.88 -28.90 -27.29
C SER A 12 -22.79 -28.97 -26.22
N LEU A 13 -21.61 -29.50 -26.56
CA LEU A 13 -20.46 -29.54 -25.65
C LEU A 13 -19.95 -28.13 -25.30
N LEU A 14 -19.94 -27.22 -26.27
CA LEU A 14 -19.53 -25.82 -26.06
C LEU A 14 -20.49 -25.08 -25.12
N PHE A 15 -21.81 -25.33 -25.23
CA PHE A 15 -22.83 -24.75 -24.34
C PHE A 15 -22.74 -25.25 -22.90
N VAL A 16 -22.08 -26.38 -22.63
CA VAL A 16 -21.81 -26.86 -21.26
C VAL A 16 -20.43 -26.38 -20.79
N LEU A 17 -19.42 -26.51 -21.65
CA LEU A 17 -18.04 -26.17 -21.32
C LEU A 17 -17.89 -24.68 -20.98
N VAL A 18 -18.42 -23.79 -21.81
CA VAL A 18 -18.21 -22.33 -21.63
C VAL A 18 -18.79 -21.85 -20.29
N PRO A 19 -20.06 -22.15 -19.92
CA PRO A 19 -20.57 -21.78 -18.61
C PRO A 19 -19.81 -22.40 -17.43
N THR A 20 -19.35 -23.65 -17.55
CA THR A 20 -18.54 -24.27 -16.48
C THR A 20 -17.19 -23.59 -16.31
N CYS A 21 -16.51 -23.23 -17.40
CA CYS A 21 -15.27 -22.45 -17.36
C CYS A 21 -15.51 -21.06 -16.75
N VAL A 22 -16.57 -20.36 -17.15
CA VAL A 22 -16.93 -19.05 -16.58
C VAL A 22 -17.21 -19.18 -15.09
N PHE A 23 -17.95 -20.19 -14.66
CA PHE A 23 -18.24 -20.45 -13.25
C PHE A 23 -16.96 -20.74 -12.45
N VAL A 24 -16.07 -21.57 -12.97
CA VAL A 24 -14.76 -21.87 -12.34
C VAL A 24 -13.91 -20.60 -12.21
N ILE A 25 -13.84 -19.79 -13.26
CA ILE A 25 -13.11 -18.51 -13.23
C ILE A 25 -13.77 -17.54 -12.24
N TYR A 26 -15.10 -17.49 -12.15
CA TYR A 26 -15.80 -16.65 -11.20
C TYR A 26 -15.51 -17.03 -9.75
N VAL A 27 -15.53 -18.33 -9.43
CA VAL A 27 -15.31 -18.82 -8.05
C VAL A 27 -13.81 -18.86 -7.67
N HIS A 28 -12.92 -19.06 -8.65
CA HIS A 28 -11.49 -19.27 -8.39
C HIS A 28 -10.55 -18.25 -9.07
N GLY A 29 -11.08 -17.17 -9.62
CA GLY A 29 -10.32 -16.17 -10.38
C GLY A 29 -9.10 -15.67 -9.64
N GLN A 30 -9.25 -15.31 -8.36
CA GLN A 30 -8.11 -14.87 -7.53
C GLN A 30 -7.02 -15.95 -7.40
N LYS A 31 -7.38 -17.23 -7.25
CA LYS A 31 -6.38 -18.32 -7.13
C LYS A 31 -5.66 -18.55 -8.45
N ILE A 32 -6.41 -18.52 -9.55
CA ILE A 32 -5.86 -18.66 -10.91
C ILE A 32 -4.91 -17.50 -11.19
N THR A 33 -5.29 -16.26 -10.83
CA THR A 33 -4.42 -15.10 -11.01
C THR A 33 -3.17 -15.17 -10.15
N TYR A 34 -3.26 -15.56 -8.88
CA TYR A 34 -2.06 -15.74 -8.07
C TYR A 34 -1.16 -16.88 -8.55
N PHE A 35 -1.73 -17.98 -9.03
CA PHE A 35 -0.96 -19.12 -9.55
C PHE A 35 -0.18 -18.76 -10.81
N LEU A 36 -0.81 -18.02 -11.72
CA LEU A 36 -0.21 -17.62 -12.98
C LEU A 36 0.56 -16.28 -12.88
N ARG A 37 0.62 -15.66 -11.70
CA ARG A 37 1.40 -14.44 -11.41
C ARG A 37 2.82 -14.46 -12.00
N PRO A 38 3.61 -15.55 -11.89
CA PRO A 38 4.95 -15.59 -12.49
C PRO A 38 4.99 -15.41 -14.01
N LEU A 39 3.89 -15.64 -14.74
CA LEU A 39 3.82 -15.50 -16.19
C LEU A 39 3.62 -14.05 -16.65
N TRP A 40 3.09 -13.15 -15.80
CA TRP A 40 2.78 -11.77 -16.18
C TRP A 40 3.30 -10.70 -15.21
N GLU A 41 3.64 -11.07 -13.99
CA GLU A 41 4.27 -10.17 -13.01
C GLU A 41 5.77 -10.41 -13.06
N SER A 42 6.50 -9.44 -13.61
CA SER A 42 7.96 -9.47 -13.55
C SER A 42 8.41 -9.25 -12.10
N PRO A 43 9.49 -9.92 -11.65
CA PRO A 43 10.03 -9.66 -10.33
C PRO A 43 10.36 -8.17 -10.18
N PRO A 44 10.24 -7.61 -8.97
CA PRO A 44 10.67 -6.25 -8.73
C PRO A 44 12.15 -6.13 -9.08
N LYS A 45 12.57 -4.91 -9.47
CA LYS A 45 13.99 -4.63 -9.70
C LYS A 45 14.78 -4.98 -8.43
N PRO A 46 15.98 -5.57 -8.54
CA PRO A 46 16.81 -5.84 -7.39
C PRO A 46 17.07 -4.55 -6.62
N PHE A 47 17.14 -4.66 -5.29
CA PHE A 47 17.47 -3.52 -4.45
C PHE A 47 18.90 -3.06 -4.73
N HIS A 48 19.08 -1.76 -4.90
CA HIS A 48 20.41 -1.16 -4.85
C HIS A 48 20.71 -0.79 -3.40
N GLU A 49 21.46 -1.63 -2.72
CA GLU A 49 21.91 -1.35 -1.36
C GLU A 49 22.78 -0.07 -1.37
N ARG A 50 22.38 0.92 -0.58
CA ARG A 50 23.18 2.12 -0.32
C ARG A 50 23.63 2.05 1.14
N PRO A 51 24.93 1.85 1.42
CA PRO A 51 25.41 1.74 2.79
C PRO A 51 25.23 3.07 3.52
N HIS A 52 24.57 3.08 4.67
CA HIS A 52 24.42 4.30 5.46
C HIS A 52 25.67 4.50 6.33
N TYR A 53 26.52 5.45 5.96
CA TYR A 53 27.68 5.82 6.77
C TYR A 53 27.22 6.82 7.84
N TYR A 54 27.03 6.36 9.08
CA TYR A 54 26.70 7.23 10.21
C TYR A 54 27.83 7.24 11.23
N HIS A 55 28.23 8.43 11.64
CA HIS A 55 29.16 8.64 12.74
C HIS A 55 28.95 10.05 13.31
N GLU A 56 28.85 10.16 14.64
CA GLU A 56 28.51 11.43 15.32
C GLU A 56 29.52 12.55 15.03
N ASN A 57 30.80 12.21 14.92
CA ASN A 57 31.89 13.18 14.70
C ASN A 57 32.20 13.49 13.23
N VAL A 58 31.30 13.16 12.29
CA VAL A 58 31.50 13.44 10.85
C VAL A 58 30.48 14.47 10.38
N SER A 59 30.96 15.52 9.71
CA SER A 59 30.08 16.54 9.14
C SER A 59 29.19 15.96 8.04
N MET A 60 27.97 16.50 7.92
CA MET A 60 27.02 16.12 6.86
C MET A 60 27.63 16.31 5.46
N GLU A 61 28.55 17.26 5.29
CA GLU A 61 29.24 17.49 4.02
C GLU A 61 30.04 16.27 3.57
N ASN A 62 30.84 15.71 4.49
CA ASN A 62 31.66 14.56 4.22
C ASN A 62 30.79 13.32 3.98
N LEU A 63 29.71 13.16 4.75
CA LEU A 63 28.74 12.08 4.54
C LEU A 63 28.07 12.16 3.16
N CYS A 64 27.61 13.35 2.76
CA CYS A 64 27.05 13.59 1.42
C CYS A 64 28.07 13.26 0.32
N LYS A 65 29.33 13.69 0.47
CA LYS A 65 30.40 13.42 -0.52
C LYS A 65 30.66 11.93 -0.71
N LEU A 66 30.60 11.11 0.34
CA LEU A 66 30.73 9.64 0.23
C LEU A 66 29.65 9.02 -0.67
N HIS A 67 28.51 9.68 -0.81
CA HIS A 67 27.41 9.27 -1.69
C HIS A 67 27.41 9.96 -3.06
N GLY A 68 28.40 10.81 -3.35
CA GLY A 68 28.40 11.66 -4.54
C GLY A 68 27.31 12.74 -4.51
N TRP A 69 26.88 13.17 -3.32
CA TRP A 69 25.85 14.18 -3.10
C TRP A 69 26.43 15.49 -2.57
N GLY A 70 25.73 16.60 -2.83
CA GLY A 70 25.99 17.89 -2.19
C GLY A 70 25.15 18.09 -0.92
N ILE A 71 25.55 19.04 -0.08
CA ILE A 71 24.72 19.53 1.03
C ILE A 71 23.49 20.24 0.46
N ARG A 72 22.37 20.08 1.16
CA ARG A 72 21.16 20.87 0.89
C ARG A 72 21.21 22.18 1.67
N GLU A 73 20.75 23.27 1.06
CA GLU A 73 20.63 24.58 1.71
C GLU A 73 19.65 24.56 2.89
N TYR A 74 18.59 23.76 2.78
CA TYR A 74 17.59 23.57 3.81
C TYR A 74 17.35 22.06 4.07
N PRO A 75 17.03 21.67 5.31
CA PRO A 75 16.72 20.28 5.63
C PRO A 75 15.51 19.79 4.83
N ARG A 76 15.49 18.50 4.52
CA ARG A 76 14.35 17.90 3.80
C ARG A 76 13.13 17.90 4.71
N ARG A 77 12.00 18.44 4.23
CA ARG A 77 10.71 18.26 4.91
C ARG A 77 10.31 16.79 4.88
N VAL A 78 10.04 16.24 6.06
CA VAL A 78 9.60 14.86 6.26
C VAL A 78 8.14 14.91 6.68
N TYR A 79 7.28 14.24 5.93
CA TYR A 79 5.85 14.16 6.21
C TYR A 79 5.51 12.75 6.66
N ASP A 80 4.79 12.62 7.76
CA ASP A 80 4.27 11.33 8.21
C ASP A 80 2.77 11.23 7.90
N ALA A 81 2.41 10.38 6.94
CA ALA A 81 1.03 10.17 6.55
C ALA A 81 0.46 8.95 7.26
N VAL A 82 -0.54 9.17 8.13
CA VAL A 82 -1.13 8.13 8.98
C VAL A 82 -2.60 7.97 8.65
N LEU A 83 -3.00 6.73 8.31
CA LEU A 83 -4.42 6.37 8.20
C LEU A 83 -5.04 6.34 9.59
N PHE A 84 -6.07 7.14 9.80
CA PHE A 84 -6.73 7.29 11.09
C PHE A 84 -8.12 6.62 11.10
N SER A 85 -8.38 5.86 12.16
CA SER A 85 -9.69 5.28 12.44
C SER A 85 -10.05 5.45 13.92
N ASN A 86 -9.80 4.51 14.82
CA ASN A 86 -10.17 4.62 16.24
C ASN A 86 -8.97 4.50 17.20
N GLU A 87 -7.77 4.30 16.67
CA GLU A 87 -6.56 4.00 17.42
C GLU A 87 -5.87 5.27 17.94
N VAL A 88 -6.61 6.09 18.70
CA VAL A 88 -6.14 7.38 19.22
C VAL A 88 -4.90 7.23 20.10
N ASP A 89 -4.83 6.19 20.93
CA ASP A 89 -3.68 5.94 21.81
C ASP A 89 -2.41 5.62 21.03
N ILE A 90 -2.52 4.83 19.96
CA ILE A 90 -1.40 4.50 19.07
C ILE A 90 -0.93 5.77 18.36
N LEU A 91 -1.87 6.60 17.89
CA LEU A 91 -1.54 7.88 17.29
C LEU A 91 -0.80 8.79 18.27
N LYS A 92 -1.16 8.80 19.56
CA LYS A 92 -0.48 9.57 20.62
C LYS A 92 0.96 9.15 20.82
N ILE A 93 1.19 7.85 20.92
CA ILE A 93 2.56 7.32 21.07
C ILE A 93 3.37 7.71 19.84
N ARG A 94 2.85 7.43 18.63
CA ARG A 94 3.54 7.76 17.38
C ARG A 94 3.85 9.26 17.27
N TRP A 95 2.92 10.12 17.65
CA TRP A 95 3.11 11.57 17.66
C TRP A 95 4.26 11.96 18.59
N LYS A 96 4.23 11.53 19.86
CA LYS A 96 5.27 11.87 20.84
C LYS A 96 6.66 11.39 20.44
N GLU A 97 6.76 10.20 19.87
CA GLU A 97 8.03 9.63 19.43
C GLU A 97 8.57 10.31 18.15
N LEU A 98 7.70 10.72 17.23
CA LEU A 98 8.11 11.23 15.91
C LEU A 98 8.10 12.76 15.79
N TYR A 99 7.46 13.49 16.70
CA TYR A 99 7.35 14.95 16.68
C TYR A 99 8.66 15.70 16.41
N PRO A 100 9.82 15.36 17.03
CA PRO A 100 11.06 16.09 16.76
C PRO A 100 11.70 15.75 15.39
N TYR A 101 11.22 14.71 14.69
CA TYR A 101 11.83 14.19 13.47
C TYR A 101 11.01 14.48 12.20
N VAL A 102 9.70 14.72 12.34
CA VAL A 102 8.81 15.00 11.22
C VAL A 102 8.49 16.48 11.16
N THR A 103 8.36 17.01 9.95
CA THR A 103 7.95 18.39 9.72
C THR A 103 6.46 18.55 9.96
N GLU A 104 5.66 17.56 9.54
CA GLU A 104 4.20 17.63 9.65
C GLU A 104 3.58 16.23 9.60
N PHE A 105 2.53 16.04 10.39
CA PHE A 105 1.70 14.84 10.36
C PHE A 105 0.49 15.07 9.45
N VAL A 106 0.29 14.17 8.49
CA VAL A 106 -0.86 14.17 7.59
C VAL A 106 -1.78 13.04 8.00
N LEU A 107 -2.84 13.37 8.71
CA LEU A 107 -3.84 12.39 9.10
C LEU A 107 -4.86 12.19 8.00
N LEU A 108 -5.05 10.93 7.60
CA LEU A 108 -5.91 10.52 6.50
C LEU A 108 -7.07 9.70 7.03
N GLU A 109 -8.29 10.21 6.86
CA GLU A 109 -9.50 9.50 7.25
C GLU A 109 -10.35 9.15 6.02
N SER A 110 -11.01 7.99 6.07
CA SER A 110 -11.99 7.55 5.08
C SER A 110 -13.32 7.20 5.75
N ASN A 111 -14.41 7.27 4.99
CA ASN A 111 -15.73 6.74 5.38
C ASN A 111 -15.92 5.28 4.92
N SER A 112 -14.86 4.59 4.52
CA SER A 112 -14.90 3.18 4.15
C SER A 112 -13.83 2.36 4.88
N THR A 113 -14.14 1.10 5.16
CA THR A 113 -13.17 0.11 5.66
C THR A 113 -12.28 -0.40 4.52
N PHE A 114 -11.21 -1.12 4.86
CA PHE A 114 -10.36 -1.79 3.85
C PHE A 114 -11.10 -2.83 2.99
N THR A 115 -12.27 -3.29 3.43
CA THR A 115 -13.15 -4.21 2.68
C THR A 115 -14.26 -3.48 1.90
N GLY A 116 -14.27 -2.14 1.90
CA GLY A 116 -15.25 -1.33 1.17
C GLY A 116 -16.58 -1.10 1.90
N LEU A 117 -16.70 -1.49 3.18
CA LEU A 117 -17.92 -1.26 3.96
C LEU A 117 -17.97 0.18 4.47
N PRO A 118 -19.15 0.81 4.58
CA PRO A 118 -19.26 2.15 5.14
C PRO A 118 -18.84 2.17 6.61
N LYS A 119 -18.07 3.19 7.01
CA LYS A 119 -17.70 3.49 8.41
C LYS A 119 -17.96 4.96 8.73
N PRO A 120 -18.39 5.29 9.96
CA PRO A 120 -18.52 6.69 10.37
C PRO A 120 -17.15 7.38 10.41
N PHE A 121 -17.15 8.70 10.25
CA PHE A 121 -15.98 9.51 10.54
C PHE A 121 -15.71 9.51 12.05
N ALA A 122 -14.47 9.27 12.40
CA ALA A 122 -13.94 9.19 13.74
C ALA A 122 -13.43 10.55 14.24
N PHE A 123 -12.94 11.43 13.37
CA PHE A 123 -12.44 12.75 13.77
C PHE A 123 -13.45 13.57 14.58
N SER A 124 -14.70 13.65 14.11
CA SER A 124 -15.77 14.35 14.81
C SER A 124 -16.17 13.67 16.12
N ASN A 125 -16.02 12.34 16.19
CA ASN A 125 -16.57 11.54 17.28
C ASN A 125 -15.60 11.45 18.47
N PHE A 126 -14.29 11.36 18.22
CA PHE A 126 -13.29 11.21 19.28
C PHE A 126 -12.81 12.55 19.86
N GLY A 127 -13.34 13.68 19.38
CA GLY A 127 -13.01 15.00 19.94
C GLY A 127 -11.50 15.25 19.98
N ILE A 128 -10.76 14.83 18.95
CA ILE A 128 -9.31 15.02 18.88
C ILE A 128 -9.05 16.52 18.84
N ASN A 129 -8.72 17.08 20.00
CA ASN A 129 -8.28 18.45 20.10
C ASN A 129 -6.80 18.50 19.73
N LEU A 130 -6.52 18.60 18.44
CA LEU A 130 -5.16 18.67 17.89
C LEU A 130 -4.33 19.79 18.55
N ASN A 131 -4.96 20.86 19.06
CA ASN A 131 -4.27 21.97 19.73
C ASN A 131 -3.75 21.61 21.13
N LEU A 132 -4.36 20.63 21.82
CA LEU A 132 -3.84 20.14 23.11
C LEU A 132 -2.57 19.30 22.91
N TRP A 133 -2.39 18.69 21.75
CA TRP A 133 -1.28 17.78 21.46
C TRP A 133 -0.03 18.51 20.98
N SER A 134 -0.17 19.80 20.67
CA SER A 134 0.92 20.73 20.38
C SER A 134 1.41 21.52 21.61
N LEU A 135 0.77 21.37 22.77
CA LEU A 135 1.06 22.14 24.00
C LEU A 135 1.68 21.31 25.14
N ASP A 136 1.90 20.01 24.93
CA ASP A 136 2.62 19.10 25.84
C ASP A 136 4.05 18.84 25.38
#